data_AF-A0A9D3XU97-F1
#
_entry.id   AF-A0A9D3XU97-F1
#
_cell.length_a   1.000
_cell.length_b   1.000
_cell.length_c   1.000
_cell.angle_alpha   90.00
_cell.angle_beta   90.00
_cell.angle_gamma   90.00
#
_symmetry.space_group_name_H-M   'P 1'
#
loop_
_entity.id
_entity.type
_entity.pdbx_description
1 polymer ?
#
loop_
_entity_poly.entity_id
_entity_poly.type
_entity_poly.pdbx_seq_one_letter_code
_entity_poly.pdbx_strand_id
1 'polypeptide(L)'
;ITIVAHITATKMPNFHRHEEEKFFVNAEGKKESIPSIHDPPTKELSVVVPSYNEEDRLPLMMDEALDYLEKRQKRDPAFTYEVIVVDDGSKDQTAKVAMKYCKKYGSDKVRVLTLVKNRGKGGAVRMGVFSCRGGKILMADADGATKFADIEKVEEGLRNLQPWPDQMAIACGSRAHLEQDSIAQRSYFRTLLMYGFHFLVWFLCVKEIRDTQCGFKLLTREAASRTFSALHIERWAFDVELLYIAQRLKIPIAEVAVNWTEIDEERDQEKHHIV
;
A
#
# COMPACT_ATOMS: atom_id res chain seq x y z
N ILE A 1 17.86 18.51 -18.40
CA ILE A 1 16.91 17.78 -17.52
C ILE A 1 17.42 16.38 -17.22
N THR A 2 17.81 15.59 -18.22
CA THR A 2 18.32 14.21 -18.06
C THR A 2 19.57 14.09 -17.18
N ILE A 3 20.50 15.06 -17.24
CA ILE A 3 21.75 15.02 -16.44
C ILE A 3 21.51 15.36 -14.97
N VAL A 4 20.68 16.38 -14.69
CA VAL A 4 20.33 16.75 -13.29
C VAL A 4 19.53 15.64 -12.63
N ALA A 5 18.55 15.06 -13.35
CA ALA A 5 17.81 13.88 -12.88
C ALA A 5 18.71 12.67 -12.67
N HIS A 6 19.72 12.44 -13.52
CA HIS A 6 20.68 11.36 -13.36
C HIS A 6 21.56 11.54 -12.11
N ILE A 7 22.06 12.75 -11.86
CA ILE A 7 22.93 13.07 -10.71
C ILE A 7 22.15 12.99 -9.39
N THR A 8 20.88 13.41 -9.35
CA THR A 8 20.03 13.25 -8.15
C THR A 8 19.53 11.82 -7.95
N ALA A 9 19.33 11.05 -9.04
CA ALA A 9 18.87 9.66 -8.98
C ALA A 9 19.96 8.63 -8.63
N THR A 10 21.26 8.97 -8.72
CA THR A 10 22.35 8.02 -8.43
C THR A 10 22.56 7.70 -6.95
N LYS A 11 21.96 8.46 -6.02
CA LYS A 11 22.08 8.18 -4.60
C LYS A 11 20.89 7.38 -4.12
N MET A 12 21.15 6.18 -3.58
CA MET A 12 20.13 5.42 -2.87
C MET A 12 19.49 6.29 -1.79
N PRO A 13 18.16 6.29 -1.68
CA PRO A 13 17.46 7.11 -0.70
C PRO A 13 17.90 6.70 0.71
N ASN A 14 18.14 7.69 1.58
CA ASN A 14 18.53 7.39 2.95
C ASN A 14 17.31 6.92 3.74
N PHE A 15 17.16 5.61 3.90
CA PHE A 15 16.11 5.02 4.71
C PHE A 15 16.47 5.13 6.18
N HIS A 16 15.83 6.06 6.89
CA HIS A 16 16.02 6.21 8.33
C HIS A 16 14.87 5.53 9.09
N ARG A 17 15.19 4.65 10.04
CA ARG A 17 14.21 4.06 10.99
C ARG A 17 14.63 4.47 12.40
N HIS A 18 13.72 5.10 13.15
CA HIS A 18 13.98 5.47 14.55
C HIS A 18 14.14 4.23 15.43
N GLU A 19 14.87 4.32 16.56
CA GLU A 19 15.07 3.17 17.47
C GLU A 19 13.75 2.65 18.04
N GLU A 20 12.79 3.55 18.28
CA GLU A 20 11.44 3.23 18.71
C GLU A 20 10.67 2.44 17.64
N GLU A 21 10.91 2.73 16.36
CA GLU A 21 10.28 2.10 15.19
C GLU A 21 10.92 0.77 14.80
N LYS A 22 11.88 0.25 15.58
CA LYS A 22 12.43 -1.12 15.43
C LYS A 22 11.60 -2.17 16.15
N PHE A 23 10.61 -1.74 16.91
CA PHE A 23 9.78 -2.61 17.71
C PHE A 23 8.30 -2.29 17.54
N PHE A 24 7.46 -3.28 17.79
CA PHE A 24 6.02 -3.08 17.90
C PHE A 24 5.53 -3.56 19.26
N VAL A 25 4.35 -3.11 19.66
CA VAL A 25 3.69 -3.58 20.88
C VAL A 25 2.73 -4.69 20.51
N ASN A 26 2.92 -5.86 21.10
CA ASN A 26 2.10 -7.04 20.86
C ASN A 26 0.72 -6.95 21.58
N ALA A 27 -0.13 -7.95 21.40
CA ALA A 27 -1.48 -8.00 21.96
C ALA A 27 -1.48 -7.99 23.50
N GLU A 28 -0.43 -8.55 24.12
CA GLU A 28 -0.22 -8.55 25.58
C GLU A 28 0.43 -7.26 26.11
N GLY A 29 0.73 -6.29 25.24
CA GLY A 29 1.38 -5.04 25.63
C GLY A 29 2.90 -5.13 25.78
N LYS A 30 3.53 -6.23 25.33
CA LYS A 30 4.99 -6.42 25.34
C LYS A 30 5.62 -5.87 24.07
N LYS A 31 6.83 -5.35 24.20
CA LYS A 31 7.62 -4.83 23.08
C LYS A 31 8.37 -5.98 22.39
N GLU A 32 8.16 -6.14 21.09
CA GLU A 32 8.79 -7.18 20.26
C GLU A 32 9.51 -6.56 19.06
N SER A 33 10.60 -7.19 18.62
CA SER A 33 11.35 -6.73 17.44
C SER A 33 10.54 -6.93 16.16
N ILE A 34 10.65 -5.97 15.24
CA ILE A 34 10.00 -6.05 13.94
C ILE A 34 10.75 -7.04 13.02
N PRO A 35 10.05 -7.94 12.31
CA PRO A 35 10.61 -8.78 11.25
C PRO A 35 11.10 -7.96 10.06
N SER A 36 12.03 -8.51 9.27
CA SER A 36 12.56 -7.83 8.08
C SER A 36 11.97 -8.39 6.78
N ILE A 37 11.84 -7.54 5.76
CA ILE A 37 11.54 -8.02 4.39
C ILE A 37 12.61 -8.98 3.86
N HIS A 38 13.83 -8.88 4.38
CA HIS A 38 14.97 -9.69 3.98
C HIS A 38 15.01 -11.06 4.67
N ASP A 39 14.14 -11.29 5.66
CA ASP A 39 13.97 -12.61 6.26
C ASP A 39 13.12 -13.51 5.34
N PRO A 40 13.31 -14.84 5.37
CA PRO A 40 12.44 -15.78 4.68
C PRO A 40 10.97 -15.57 5.05
N PRO A 41 10.03 -15.66 4.10
CA PRO A 41 8.62 -15.43 4.38
C PRO A 41 8.09 -16.50 5.34
N THR A 42 7.34 -16.06 6.35
CA THR A 42 6.65 -16.94 7.32
C THR A 42 5.13 -16.85 7.21
N LYS A 43 4.63 -15.96 6.34
CA LYS A 43 3.22 -15.85 5.94
C LYS A 43 3.12 -15.93 4.42
N GLU A 44 1.95 -16.32 3.91
CA GLU A 44 1.69 -16.22 2.48
C GLU A 44 1.46 -14.76 2.06
N LEU A 45 0.68 -14.01 2.86
CA LEU A 45 0.26 -12.65 2.56
C LEU A 45 0.56 -11.69 3.73
N SER A 46 1.13 -10.53 3.44
CA SER A 46 1.09 -9.37 4.34
C SER A 46 0.24 -8.27 3.71
N VAL A 47 -0.76 -7.78 4.42
CA VAL A 47 -1.53 -6.60 4.04
C VAL A 47 -0.94 -5.40 4.77
N VAL A 48 -0.47 -4.39 4.05
CA VAL A 48 0.07 -3.14 4.60
C VAL A 48 -0.99 -2.05 4.44
N VAL A 49 -1.37 -1.48 5.58
CA VAL A 49 -2.41 -0.46 5.67
C VAL A 49 -1.77 0.81 6.24
N PRO A 50 -1.39 1.79 5.41
CA PRO A 50 -0.98 3.10 5.91
C PRO A 50 -2.18 3.82 6.51
N SER A 51 -2.01 4.47 7.67
CA SER A 51 -3.10 5.17 8.36
C SER A 51 -2.60 6.46 8.99
N TYR A 52 -3.31 7.57 8.76
CA TYR A 52 -3.07 8.84 9.42
C TYR A 52 -4.39 9.55 9.68
N ASN A 53 -4.75 9.68 10.96
CA ASN A 53 -6.04 10.22 11.40
C ASN A 53 -7.26 9.48 10.81
N GLU A 54 -7.25 8.16 10.92
CA GLU A 54 -8.21 7.22 10.35
C GLU A 54 -9.10 6.55 11.42
N GLU A 55 -9.24 7.12 12.63
CA GLU A 55 -9.96 6.47 13.73
C GLU A 55 -11.40 6.04 13.39
N ASP A 56 -12.07 6.80 12.52
CA ASP A 56 -13.45 6.56 12.07
C ASP A 56 -13.56 5.61 10.88
N ARG A 57 -12.61 5.64 9.94
CA ARG A 57 -12.67 4.88 8.68
C ARG A 57 -12.01 3.51 8.81
N LEU A 58 -10.92 3.43 9.58
CA LEU A 58 -10.14 2.20 9.80
C LEU A 58 -11.00 1.02 10.27
N PRO A 59 -11.97 1.16 11.20
CA PRO A 59 -12.78 0.02 11.65
C PRO A 59 -13.55 -0.67 10.53
N LEU A 60 -14.17 0.10 9.63
CA LEU A 60 -14.96 -0.45 8.52
C LEU A 60 -14.08 -1.28 7.58
N MET A 61 -12.92 -0.74 7.22
CA MET A 61 -11.96 -1.44 6.38
C MET A 61 -11.41 -2.69 7.08
N MET A 62 -10.99 -2.58 8.33
CA MET A 62 -10.41 -3.69 9.10
C MET A 62 -11.41 -4.82 9.33
N ASP A 63 -12.68 -4.50 9.59
CA ASP A 63 -13.74 -5.50 9.77
C ASP A 63 -13.97 -6.28 8.47
N GLU A 64 -14.05 -5.60 7.32
CA GLU A 64 -14.24 -6.26 6.01
C GLU A 64 -13.01 -7.09 5.60
N ALA A 65 -11.80 -6.53 5.77
CA ALA A 65 -10.55 -7.20 5.50
C ALA A 65 -10.38 -8.49 6.31
N LEU A 66 -10.55 -8.39 7.63
CA LEU A 66 -10.35 -9.54 8.52
C LEU A 66 -11.44 -10.58 8.37
N ASP A 67 -12.70 -10.19 8.13
CA ASP A 67 -13.77 -11.14 7.82
C ASP A 67 -13.45 -11.94 6.55
N TYR A 68 -13.01 -11.27 5.48
CA TYR A 68 -12.60 -11.95 4.24
C TYR A 68 -11.40 -12.89 4.48
N LEU A 69 -10.34 -12.41 5.14
CA LEU A 69 -9.11 -13.18 5.35
C LEU A 69 -9.32 -14.38 6.29
N GLU A 70 -10.11 -14.25 7.35
CA GLU A 70 -10.50 -15.37 8.22
C GLU A 70 -11.34 -16.41 7.47
N LYS A 71 -12.29 -15.98 6.63
CA LYS A 71 -13.07 -16.90 5.78
C LYS A 71 -12.19 -17.63 4.78
N ARG A 72 -11.21 -16.94 4.18
CA ARG A 72 -10.24 -17.55 3.27
C ARG A 72 -9.37 -18.57 3.99
N GLN A 73 -8.81 -18.24 5.15
CA GLN A 73 -8.02 -19.18 5.95
C GLN A 73 -8.84 -20.40 6.42
N LYS A 74 -10.13 -20.24 6.72
CA LYS A 74 -11.02 -21.38 7.04
C LYS A 74 -11.23 -22.31 5.85
N ARG A 75 -11.30 -21.76 4.63
CA ARG A 75 -11.42 -22.53 3.38
C ARG A 75 -10.11 -23.22 3.00
N ASP A 76 -8.98 -22.57 3.24
CA ASP A 76 -7.64 -23.07 2.95
C ASP A 76 -6.73 -22.89 4.18
N PRO A 77 -6.57 -23.94 5.02
CA PRO A 77 -5.75 -23.87 6.22
C PRO A 77 -4.26 -23.60 5.97
N ALA A 78 -3.76 -23.82 4.74
CA ALA A 78 -2.38 -23.49 4.38
C ALA A 78 -2.20 -21.98 4.16
N PHE A 79 -3.27 -21.26 3.81
CA PHE A 79 -3.26 -19.82 3.67
C PHE A 79 -3.02 -19.16 5.02
N THR A 80 -1.93 -18.41 5.10
CA THR A 80 -1.55 -17.63 6.27
C THR A 80 -1.38 -16.17 5.88
N TYR A 81 -1.84 -15.28 6.75
CA TYR A 81 -1.77 -13.85 6.51
C TYR A 81 -1.37 -13.07 7.75
N GLU A 82 -1.01 -11.82 7.53
CA GLU A 82 -1.02 -10.78 8.56
C GLU A 82 -1.50 -9.46 7.96
N VAL A 83 -2.06 -8.61 8.82
CA VAL A 83 -2.40 -7.21 8.52
C VAL A 83 -1.50 -6.33 9.38
N ILE A 84 -0.81 -5.39 8.75
CA ILE A 84 0.09 -4.44 9.39
C ILE A 84 -0.52 -3.06 9.20
N VAL A 85 -1.11 -2.54 10.26
CA VAL A 85 -1.55 -1.14 10.31
C VAL A 85 -0.34 -0.28 10.64
N VAL A 86 0.02 0.63 9.76
CA VAL A 86 1.11 1.59 9.96
C VAL A 86 0.50 2.93 10.30
N ASP A 87 0.47 3.26 11.58
CA ASP A 87 0.08 4.56 12.08
C ASP A 87 1.20 5.58 11.83
N ASP A 88 0.99 6.47 10.86
CA ASP A 88 1.95 7.47 10.39
C ASP A 88 1.97 8.72 11.29
N GLY A 89 2.08 8.50 12.60
CA GLY A 89 2.10 9.54 13.61
C GLY A 89 0.78 10.31 13.75
N SER A 90 -0.35 9.59 13.78
CA SER A 90 -1.67 10.21 13.94
C SER A 90 -1.79 11.04 15.21
N LYS A 91 -2.67 12.04 15.17
CA LYS A 91 -3.02 12.90 16.30
C LYS A 91 -4.33 12.49 16.98
N ASP A 92 -5.08 11.60 16.34
CA ASP A 92 -6.33 11.03 16.84
C ASP A 92 -6.10 9.64 17.50
N GLN A 93 -7.16 8.85 17.68
CA GLN A 93 -7.08 7.53 18.30
C GLN A 93 -6.80 6.38 17.31
N THR A 94 -6.31 6.65 16.10
CA THR A 94 -6.03 5.62 15.07
C THR A 94 -5.24 4.43 15.62
N ALA A 95 -4.10 4.69 16.27
CA ALA A 95 -3.28 3.63 16.88
C ALA A 95 -4.05 2.81 17.91
N LYS A 96 -4.85 3.47 18.76
CA LYS A 96 -5.66 2.83 19.79
C LYS A 96 -6.75 1.96 19.19
N VAL A 97 -7.38 2.42 18.11
CA VAL A 97 -8.37 1.65 17.33
C VAL A 97 -7.71 0.43 16.72
N ALA A 98 -6.59 0.59 16.01
CA ALA A 98 -5.82 -0.52 15.43
C ALA A 98 -5.39 -1.55 16.48
N MET A 99 -4.97 -1.11 17.67
CA MET A 99 -4.58 -2.00 18.76
C MET A 99 -5.74 -2.84 19.32
N LYS A 100 -7.01 -2.41 19.18
CA LYS A 100 -8.16 -3.27 19.52
C LYS A 100 -8.21 -4.50 18.60
N TYR A 101 -7.90 -4.33 17.31
CA TYR A 101 -7.82 -5.45 16.37
C TYR A 101 -6.64 -6.37 16.68
N CYS A 102 -5.47 -5.81 16.98
CA CYS A 102 -4.31 -6.59 17.46
C CYS A 102 -4.67 -7.45 18.69
N LYS A 103 -5.35 -6.89 19.68
CA LYS A 103 -5.80 -7.63 20.87
C LYS A 103 -6.86 -8.69 20.57
N LYS A 104 -7.76 -8.43 19.63
CA LYS A 104 -8.85 -9.34 19.26
C LYS A 104 -8.36 -10.55 18.44
N TYR A 105 -7.46 -10.33 17.49
CA TYR A 105 -7.00 -11.36 16.54
C TYR A 105 -5.61 -11.93 16.86
N GLY A 106 -4.88 -11.30 17.79
CA GLY A 106 -3.51 -11.65 18.16
C GLY A 106 -2.46 -11.02 17.24
N SER A 107 -1.26 -10.81 17.78
CA SER A 107 -0.14 -10.18 17.05
C SER A 107 0.41 -10.99 15.89
N ASP A 108 0.07 -12.28 15.81
CA ASP A 108 0.42 -13.09 14.66
C ASP A 108 -0.41 -12.73 13.42
N LYS A 109 -1.64 -12.21 13.59
CA LYS A 109 -2.54 -11.83 12.49
C LYS A 109 -2.63 -10.33 12.29
N VAL A 110 -2.55 -9.53 13.34
CA VAL A 110 -2.65 -8.06 13.26
C VAL A 110 -1.53 -7.40 14.05
N ARG A 111 -0.73 -6.56 13.39
CA ARG A 111 0.32 -5.75 14.02
C ARG A 111 0.08 -4.27 13.76
N VAL A 112 0.49 -3.46 14.73
CA VAL A 112 0.41 -2.00 14.64
C VAL A 112 1.82 -1.45 14.74
N LEU A 113 2.23 -0.70 13.72
CA LEU A 113 3.50 0.01 13.69
C LEU A 113 3.19 1.50 13.85
N THR A 114 3.55 2.08 14.99
CA THR A 114 3.41 3.52 15.24
C THR A 114 4.71 4.22 14.91
N LEU A 115 4.67 5.11 13.93
CA LEU A 115 5.82 5.91 13.51
C LEU A 115 5.99 7.11 14.44
N VAL A 116 7.24 7.51 14.68
CA VAL A 116 7.57 8.62 15.61
C VAL A 116 7.07 9.97 15.06
N LYS A 117 7.01 10.10 13.74
CA LYS A 117 6.54 11.29 13.04
C LYS A 117 5.86 10.89 11.73
N ASN A 118 4.99 11.77 11.26
CA ASN A 118 4.34 11.64 9.96
C ASN A 118 5.36 11.77 8.81
N ARG A 119 5.45 10.74 7.98
CA ARG A 119 6.34 10.65 6.80
C ARG A 119 5.58 10.79 5.50
N GLY A 120 4.27 10.60 5.51
CA GLY A 120 3.41 10.53 4.33
C GLY A 120 3.08 9.10 3.94
N LYS A 121 2.07 8.94 3.06
CA LYS A 121 1.57 7.63 2.61
C LYS A 121 2.68 6.70 2.12
N GLY A 122 3.53 7.15 1.21
CA GLY A 122 4.65 6.36 0.69
C GLY A 122 5.65 5.94 1.77
N GLY A 123 5.95 6.84 2.72
CA GLY A 123 6.79 6.55 3.87
C GLY A 123 6.18 5.50 4.79
N ALA A 124 4.89 5.63 5.12
CA ALA A 124 4.16 4.66 5.93
C ALA A 124 4.09 3.28 5.26
N VAL A 125 3.74 3.24 3.96
CA VAL A 125 3.74 1.99 3.19
C VAL A 125 5.13 1.38 3.19
N ARG A 126 6.19 2.16 2.91
CA ARG A 126 7.57 1.69 2.92
C ARG A 126 7.97 1.09 4.26
N MET A 127 7.59 1.72 5.37
CA MET A 127 7.82 1.19 6.72
C MET A 127 7.10 -0.12 6.96
N GLY A 128 5.85 -0.24 6.51
CA GLY A 128 5.06 -1.47 6.57
C GLY A 128 5.70 -2.59 5.75
N VAL A 129 6.04 -2.33 4.49
CA VAL A 129 6.69 -3.27 3.55
C VAL A 129 7.96 -3.84 4.15
N PHE A 130 8.85 -2.99 4.67
CA PHE A 130 10.10 -3.43 5.30
C PHE A 130 9.90 -4.23 6.59
N SER A 131 8.68 -4.25 7.12
CA SER A 131 8.30 -4.93 8.35
C SER A 131 7.46 -6.20 8.13
N CYS A 132 7.18 -6.55 6.86
CA CYS A 132 6.32 -7.67 6.45
C CYS A 132 6.97 -9.05 6.61
N ARG A 133 6.16 -10.07 6.85
CA ARG A 133 6.50 -11.52 6.88
C ARG A 133 5.99 -12.31 5.66
N GLY A 134 5.18 -11.69 4.81
CA GLY A 134 4.47 -12.32 3.69
C GLY A 134 5.33 -12.57 2.46
N GLY A 135 5.10 -13.70 1.78
CA GLY A 135 5.65 -13.98 0.44
C GLY A 135 5.07 -13.06 -0.65
N LYS A 136 3.86 -12.56 -0.44
CA LYS A 136 3.22 -11.50 -1.22
C LYS A 136 2.84 -10.35 -0.28
N ILE A 137 2.93 -9.12 -0.77
CA ILE A 137 2.61 -7.91 -0.02
C ILE A 137 1.49 -7.19 -0.76
N LEU A 138 0.34 -7.07 -0.10
CA LEU A 138 -0.79 -6.28 -0.58
C LEU A 138 -0.75 -4.92 0.12
N MET A 139 -0.78 -3.85 -0.66
CA MET A 139 -1.10 -2.52 -0.17
C MET A 139 -2.62 -2.35 -0.19
N ALA A 140 -3.19 -1.74 0.85
CA ALA A 140 -4.61 -1.39 0.89
C ALA A 140 -4.80 -0.10 1.70
N ASP A 141 -5.63 0.81 1.19
CA ASP A 141 -5.93 2.08 1.87
C ASP A 141 -6.84 1.86 3.09
N ALA A 142 -6.66 2.69 4.12
CA ALA A 142 -7.39 2.58 5.39
C ALA A 142 -8.87 2.99 5.31
N ASP A 143 -9.27 3.59 4.20
CA ASP A 143 -10.62 4.14 3.98
C ASP A 143 -11.66 3.05 3.67
N GLY A 144 -11.24 1.88 3.19
CA GLY A 144 -12.14 0.78 2.80
C GLY A 144 -12.80 0.99 1.43
N ALA A 145 -12.23 1.86 0.58
CA ALA A 145 -12.78 2.17 -0.73
C ALA A 145 -12.71 0.98 -1.69
N THR A 146 -11.69 0.12 -1.56
CA THR A 146 -11.55 -1.11 -2.35
C THR A 146 -12.04 -2.32 -1.57
N LYS A 147 -12.78 -3.23 -2.21
CA LYS A 147 -13.26 -4.46 -1.56
C LYS A 147 -12.17 -5.52 -1.47
N PHE A 148 -11.98 -6.13 -0.30
CA PHE A 148 -10.93 -7.14 -0.11
C PHE A 148 -11.15 -8.41 -0.93
N ALA A 149 -12.39 -8.70 -1.35
CA ALA A 149 -12.69 -9.78 -2.29
C ALA A 149 -11.91 -9.65 -3.62
N ASP A 150 -11.52 -8.43 -4.03
CA ASP A 150 -10.73 -8.20 -5.24
C ASP A 150 -9.26 -8.66 -5.11
N ILE A 151 -8.82 -9.11 -3.93
CA ILE A 151 -7.51 -9.74 -3.77
C ILE A 151 -7.33 -10.93 -4.73
N GLU A 152 -8.39 -11.70 -4.98
CA GLU A 152 -8.34 -12.86 -5.87
C GLU A 152 -8.03 -12.43 -7.31
N LYS A 153 -8.53 -11.26 -7.73
CA LYS A 153 -8.29 -10.69 -9.06
C LYS A 153 -6.84 -10.22 -9.22
N VAL A 154 -6.28 -9.52 -8.23
CA VAL A 154 -4.87 -9.10 -8.30
C VAL A 154 -3.92 -10.29 -8.15
N GLU A 155 -4.29 -11.33 -7.40
CA GLU A 155 -3.54 -12.59 -7.38
C GLU A 155 -3.59 -13.31 -8.74
N GLU A 156 -4.74 -13.31 -9.42
CA GLU A 156 -4.86 -13.83 -10.79
C GLU A 156 -4.01 -13.02 -11.77
N GLY A 157 -4.09 -11.69 -11.70
CA GLY A 157 -3.23 -10.79 -12.47
C GLY A 157 -1.75 -11.12 -12.29
N LEU A 158 -1.32 -11.34 -11.04
CA LEU A 158 0.05 -11.73 -10.72
C LEU A 158 0.42 -13.11 -11.33
N ARG A 159 -0.47 -14.11 -11.22
CA ARG A 159 -0.27 -15.45 -11.81
C ARG A 159 -0.13 -15.39 -13.34
N ASN A 160 -0.92 -14.56 -14.00
CA ASN A 160 -0.92 -14.43 -15.45
C ASN A 160 0.37 -13.79 -16.02
N LEU A 161 1.19 -13.17 -15.17
CA LEU A 161 2.50 -12.64 -15.54
C LEU A 161 3.62 -13.69 -15.48
N GLN A 162 3.33 -14.95 -15.16
CA GLN A 162 4.35 -15.99 -15.09
C GLN A 162 4.96 -16.31 -16.47
N PRO A 163 6.26 -16.64 -16.54
CA PRO A 163 7.20 -16.75 -15.42
C PRO A 163 7.66 -15.38 -14.88
N TRP A 164 7.84 -15.29 -13.55
CA TRP A 164 8.32 -14.06 -12.91
C TRP A 164 9.86 -13.98 -12.99
N PRO A 165 10.43 -13.02 -13.74
CA PRO A 165 11.88 -12.83 -13.76
C PRO A 165 12.37 -12.47 -12.36
N ASP A 166 13.40 -13.15 -11.88
CA ASP A 166 13.94 -12.99 -10.52
C ASP A 166 12.87 -13.08 -9.41
N GLN A 167 11.79 -13.85 -9.62
CA GLN A 167 10.65 -13.92 -8.69
C GLN A 167 9.92 -12.59 -8.47
N MET A 168 10.06 -11.64 -9.40
CA MET A 168 9.45 -10.32 -9.33
C MET A 168 8.22 -10.21 -10.24
N ALA A 169 7.11 -9.78 -9.67
CA ALA A 169 5.90 -9.36 -10.36
C ALA A 169 5.07 -8.41 -9.48
N ILE A 170 4.26 -7.58 -10.13
CA ILE A 170 3.32 -6.63 -9.52
C ILE A 170 1.96 -6.74 -10.21
N ALA A 171 0.88 -6.71 -9.45
CA ALA A 171 -0.48 -6.53 -9.95
C ALA A 171 -1.11 -5.30 -9.28
N CYS A 172 -1.58 -4.36 -10.09
CA CYS A 172 -2.23 -3.14 -9.64
C CYS A 172 -3.73 -3.23 -9.86
N GLY A 173 -4.50 -2.91 -8.83
CA GLY A 173 -5.90 -2.58 -8.99
C GLY A 173 -6.06 -1.32 -9.84
N SER A 174 -7.19 -1.22 -10.54
CA SER A 174 -7.50 -0.09 -11.40
C SER A 174 -8.97 0.29 -11.31
N ARG A 175 -9.18 1.59 -11.13
CA ARG A 175 -10.48 2.27 -11.11
C ARG A 175 -10.81 2.91 -12.45
N ALA A 176 -9.95 2.76 -13.47
CA ALA A 176 -10.11 3.43 -14.76
C ALA A 176 -11.44 3.12 -15.47
N HIS A 177 -12.07 1.98 -15.16
CA HIS A 177 -13.39 1.63 -15.68
C HIS A 177 -14.54 2.43 -15.03
N LEU A 178 -14.32 3.01 -13.85
CA LEU A 178 -15.28 3.85 -13.12
C LEU A 178 -15.10 5.34 -13.43
N GLU A 179 -13.99 5.73 -14.06
CA GLU A 179 -13.70 7.14 -14.37
C GLU A 179 -14.79 7.75 -15.25
N GLN A 180 -15.35 7.01 -16.20
CA GLN A 180 -16.37 7.51 -17.13
C GLN A 180 -17.62 8.04 -16.41
N ASP A 181 -18.08 7.33 -15.38
CA ASP A 181 -19.26 7.74 -14.60
C ASP A 181 -18.93 8.94 -13.68
N SER A 182 -17.70 9.00 -13.16
CA SER A 182 -17.26 10.09 -12.28
C SER A 182 -17.06 11.43 -13.00
N ILE A 183 -16.55 11.42 -14.25
CA ILE A 183 -16.24 12.63 -15.03
C ILE A 183 -17.49 13.46 -15.30
N ALA A 184 -18.65 12.81 -15.46
CA ALA A 184 -19.93 13.47 -15.74
C ALA A 184 -20.37 14.45 -14.65
N GLN A 185 -19.84 14.32 -13.42
CA GLN A 185 -20.21 15.13 -12.26
C GLN A 185 -19.14 16.18 -11.86
N ARG A 186 -18.01 16.29 -12.59
CA ARG A 186 -16.87 17.16 -12.20
C ARG A 186 -16.82 18.47 -12.98
N SER A 187 -16.32 19.54 -12.35
CA SER A 187 -16.03 20.81 -13.02
C SER A 187 -15.00 20.64 -14.14
N TYR A 188 -15.23 21.31 -15.28
CA TYR A 188 -14.38 21.26 -16.47
C TYR A 188 -12.89 21.54 -16.19
N PHE A 189 -12.58 22.47 -15.28
CA PHE A 189 -11.19 22.81 -14.93
C PHE A 189 -10.49 21.66 -14.20
N ARG A 190 -11.19 21.00 -13.27
CA ARG A 190 -10.68 19.81 -12.56
C ARG A 190 -10.40 18.68 -13.55
N THR A 191 -11.31 18.49 -14.51
CA THR A 191 -11.16 17.50 -15.58
C THR A 191 -9.96 17.79 -16.47
N LEU A 192 -9.72 19.06 -16.85
CA LEU A 192 -8.54 19.46 -17.63
C LEU A 192 -7.23 19.18 -16.89
N LEU A 193 -7.14 19.56 -15.62
CA LEU A 193 -5.94 19.32 -14.79
C LEU A 193 -5.66 17.83 -14.62
N MET A 194 -6.70 17.02 -14.41
CA MET A 194 -6.61 15.57 -14.34
C MET A 194 -6.01 14.99 -15.63
N TYR A 195 -6.57 15.33 -16.80
CA TYR A 195 -6.03 14.87 -18.09
C TYR A 195 -4.60 15.33 -18.34
N GLY A 196 -4.26 16.58 -17.97
CA GLY A 196 -2.89 17.08 -18.06
C GLY A 196 -1.90 16.29 -17.19
N PHE A 197 -2.30 15.95 -15.96
CA PHE A 197 -1.51 15.11 -15.07
C PHE A 197 -1.34 13.69 -15.63
N HIS A 198 -2.42 13.04 -16.07
CA HIS A 198 -2.32 11.72 -16.69
C HIS A 198 -1.43 11.74 -17.94
N PHE A 199 -1.52 12.79 -18.77
CA PHE A 199 -0.64 12.94 -19.92
C PHE A 199 0.84 13.04 -19.52
N LEU A 200 1.17 13.84 -18.50
CA LEU A 200 2.54 13.96 -18.01
C LEU A 200 3.06 12.65 -17.41
N VAL A 201 2.26 11.98 -16.59
CA VAL A 201 2.62 10.68 -15.99
C VAL A 201 2.82 9.63 -17.08
N TRP A 202 1.91 9.55 -18.05
CA TRP A 202 2.04 8.64 -19.17
C TRP A 202 3.27 8.95 -20.03
N PHE A 203 3.52 10.22 -20.33
CA PHE A 203 4.62 10.64 -21.20
C PHE A 203 5.99 10.45 -20.54
N LEU A 204 6.12 10.77 -19.25
CA LEU A 204 7.40 10.85 -18.54
C LEU A 204 7.71 9.66 -17.64
N CYS A 205 6.71 8.97 -17.10
CA CYS A 205 6.89 8.00 -16.03
C CYS A 205 6.43 6.59 -16.42
N VAL A 206 5.12 6.37 -16.60
CA VAL A 206 4.54 5.03 -16.69
C VAL A 206 3.57 4.94 -17.87
N LYS A 207 3.98 4.26 -18.93
CA LYS A 207 3.23 4.23 -20.21
C LYS A 207 2.13 3.18 -20.29
N GLU A 208 2.24 2.11 -19.49
CA GLU A 208 1.44 0.88 -19.66
C GLU A 208 0.33 0.73 -18.63
N ILE A 209 0.32 1.57 -17.58
CA ILE A 209 -0.65 1.52 -16.49
C ILE A 209 -1.49 2.79 -16.51
N ARG A 210 -2.82 2.64 -16.57
CA ARG A 210 -3.76 3.76 -16.61
C ARG A 210 -3.99 4.35 -15.22
N ASP A 211 -4.35 3.50 -14.25
CA ASP A 211 -4.54 3.93 -12.86
C ASP A 211 -3.29 3.64 -12.02
N THR A 212 -2.34 4.57 -12.07
CA THR A 212 -1.10 4.45 -11.30
C THR A 212 -1.31 4.61 -9.79
N GLN A 213 -2.42 5.20 -9.34
CA GLN A 213 -2.60 5.70 -7.97
C GLN A 213 -3.65 4.93 -7.16
N CYS A 214 -4.14 3.80 -7.67
CA CYS A 214 -4.93 2.89 -6.87
C CYS A 214 -4.07 2.31 -5.73
N GLY A 215 -4.51 2.49 -4.49
CA GLY A 215 -3.79 1.97 -3.31
C GLY A 215 -3.82 0.45 -3.16
N PHE A 216 -4.62 -0.26 -3.98
CA PHE A 216 -4.77 -1.72 -3.93
C PHE A 216 -3.78 -2.40 -4.89
N LYS A 217 -2.58 -2.71 -4.39
CA LYS A 217 -1.49 -3.28 -5.21
C LYS A 217 -0.88 -4.50 -4.55
N LEU A 218 -0.77 -5.59 -5.30
CA LEU A 218 -0.13 -6.82 -4.84
C LEU A 218 1.25 -6.94 -5.47
N LEU A 219 2.27 -7.07 -4.62
CA LEU A 219 3.65 -7.23 -5.02
C LEU A 219 4.17 -8.58 -4.52
N THR A 220 4.97 -9.26 -5.34
CA THR A 220 5.87 -10.29 -4.85
C THR A 220 6.87 -9.68 -3.84
N ARG A 221 7.33 -10.50 -2.88
CA ARG A 221 8.31 -10.07 -1.87
C ARG A 221 9.58 -9.47 -2.44
N GLU A 222 10.14 -10.08 -3.49
CA GLU A 222 11.36 -9.57 -4.12
C GLU A 222 11.10 -8.24 -4.85
N ALA A 223 9.98 -8.11 -5.57
CA ALA A 223 9.61 -6.85 -6.19
C ALA A 223 9.47 -5.74 -5.14
N ALA A 224 8.74 -6.00 -4.04
CA ALA A 224 8.55 -5.04 -2.96
C ALA A 224 9.90 -4.65 -2.32
N SER A 225 10.77 -5.61 -2.02
CA SER A 225 12.10 -5.35 -1.46
C SER A 225 12.91 -4.40 -2.34
N ARG A 226 12.99 -4.66 -3.66
CA ARG A 226 13.79 -3.84 -4.57
C ARG A 226 13.19 -2.47 -4.82
N THR A 227 11.89 -2.39 -5.10
CA THR A 227 11.25 -1.12 -5.46
C THR A 227 11.22 -0.16 -4.28
N PHE A 228 10.85 -0.63 -3.08
CA PHE A 228 10.82 0.21 -1.88
C PHE A 228 12.21 0.55 -1.31
N SER A 229 13.25 -0.21 -1.67
CA SER A 229 14.63 0.18 -1.37
C SER A 229 15.09 1.38 -2.20
N ALA A 230 14.61 1.48 -3.45
CA ALA A 230 14.94 2.56 -4.38
C ALA A 230 13.97 3.75 -4.36
N LEU A 231 12.91 3.71 -3.54
CA LEU A 231 11.87 4.73 -3.46
C LEU A 231 12.36 6.01 -2.73
N HIS A 232 12.23 7.18 -3.36
CA HIS A 232 12.62 8.48 -2.79
C HIS A 232 11.42 9.28 -2.29
N ILE A 233 10.26 9.15 -2.93
CA ILE A 233 9.04 9.88 -2.60
C ILE A 233 8.32 9.17 -1.44
N GLU A 234 8.19 9.87 -0.32
CA GLU A 234 7.47 9.37 0.87
C GLU A 234 6.00 9.85 0.93
N ARG A 235 5.59 10.77 0.06
CA ARG A 235 4.25 11.40 0.06
C ARG A 235 3.31 10.75 -0.97
N TRP A 236 2.22 11.40 -1.34
CA TRP A 236 1.15 10.82 -2.14
C TRP A 236 1.58 10.32 -3.53
N ALA A 237 2.55 10.98 -4.16
CA ALA A 237 3.03 10.62 -5.51
C ALA A 237 3.94 9.37 -5.57
N PHE A 238 4.19 8.69 -4.44
CA PHE A 238 5.11 7.55 -4.38
C PHE A 238 4.71 6.40 -5.31
N ASP A 239 3.41 6.21 -5.53
CA ASP A 239 2.87 5.17 -6.39
C ASP A 239 3.36 5.29 -7.84
N VAL A 240 3.54 6.52 -8.33
CA VAL A 240 4.06 6.80 -9.68
C VAL A 240 5.54 6.43 -9.75
N GLU A 241 6.31 6.80 -8.73
CA GLU A 241 7.74 6.45 -8.65
C GLU A 241 7.94 4.94 -8.50
N LEU A 242 7.13 4.28 -7.67
CA LEU A 242 7.15 2.82 -7.47
C LEU A 242 7.01 2.08 -8.80
N LEU A 243 6.02 2.47 -9.61
CA LEU A 243 5.77 1.86 -10.92
C LEU A 243 6.85 2.25 -11.95
N TYR A 244 7.37 3.48 -11.89
CA TYR A 244 8.53 3.87 -12.70
C TYR A 244 9.75 2.99 -12.38
N ILE A 245 10.09 2.81 -11.10
CA ILE A 245 11.19 1.94 -10.67
C ILE A 245 10.95 0.50 -11.15
N ALA A 246 9.72 -0.02 -11.01
CA ALA A 246 9.38 -1.36 -11.48
C ALA A 246 9.61 -1.53 -12.99
N GLN A 247 9.22 -0.55 -13.82
CA GLN A 247 9.51 -0.55 -15.25
C GLN A 247 11.01 -0.49 -15.55
N ARG A 248 11.78 0.32 -14.80
CA ARG A 248 13.25 0.39 -14.93
C ARG A 248 13.94 -0.92 -14.56
N LEU A 249 13.39 -1.66 -13.60
CA LEU A 249 13.83 -2.99 -13.20
C LEU A 249 13.25 -4.11 -14.09
N LYS A 250 12.44 -3.77 -15.10
CA LYS A 250 11.76 -4.72 -15.99
C LYS A 250 10.89 -5.74 -15.26
N ILE A 251 10.31 -5.32 -14.13
CA ILE A 251 9.35 -6.13 -13.39
C ILE A 251 8.04 -6.12 -14.17
N PRO A 252 7.45 -7.29 -14.51
CA PRO A 252 6.16 -7.35 -15.17
C PRO A 252 5.06 -6.80 -14.25
N ILE A 253 4.14 -6.02 -14.84
CA ILE A 253 3.04 -5.36 -14.13
C ILE A 253 1.72 -5.69 -14.82
N ALA A 254 0.74 -6.16 -14.05
CA ALA A 254 -0.63 -6.35 -14.50
C ALA A 254 -1.51 -5.21 -13.97
N GLU A 255 -2.45 -4.74 -14.78
CA GLU A 255 -3.51 -3.83 -14.35
C GLU A 255 -4.84 -4.58 -14.33
N VAL A 256 -5.55 -4.54 -13.20
CA VAL A 256 -6.74 -5.37 -12.93
C VAL A 256 -7.89 -4.50 -12.44
N ALA A 257 -9.06 -4.64 -13.02
CA ALA A 257 -10.25 -3.89 -12.61
C ALA A 257 -10.73 -4.31 -11.20
N VAL A 258 -10.80 -3.34 -10.28
CA VAL A 258 -11.25 -3.55 -8.88
C VAL A 258 -12.52 -2.76 -8.58
N ASN A 259 -13.37 -3.32 -7.74
CA ASN A 259 -14.54 -2.62 -7.24
C ASN A 259 -14.08 -1.54 -6.26
N TRP A 260 -14.40 -0.30 -6.60
CA TRP A 260 -14.06 0.85 -5.79
C TRP A 260 -15.29 1.72 -5.57
N THR A 261 -15.48 2.17 -4.33
CA THR A 261 -16.58 3.06 -3.95
C THR A 261 -16.02 4.41 -3.51
N GLU A 262 -16.62 5.49 -3.99
CA GLU A 262 -16.29 6.84 -3.52
C GLU A 262 -16.68 6.97 -2.05
N ILE A 263 -15.78 7.54 -1.25
CA ILE A 263 -15.99 7.79 0.17
C ILE A 263 -16.09 9.30 0.34
N ASP A 264 -17.18 9.77 0.95
CA ASP A 264 -17.48 11.20 1.04
C ASP A 264 -16.34 12.01 1.69
N GLU A 265 -15.79 12.94 0.92
CA GLU A 265 -14.66 13.82 1.27
C GLU A 265 -15.02 14.94 2.27
N GLU A 266 -16.29 15.10 2.68
CA GLU A 266 -16.71 16.19 3.59
C GLU A 266 -16.02 16.15 4.97
N ARG A 267 -15.39 15.03 5.33
CA ARG A 267 -14.57 14.87 6.54
C ARG A 267 -13.06 15.09 6.35
N ASP A 268 -12.60 15.42 5.13
CA ASP A 268 -11.18 15.58 4.79
C ASP A 268 -10.67 17.02 4.77
N GLN A 269 -11.55 18.04 4.83
CA GLN A 269 -11.11 19.45 4.74
C GLN A 269 -10.26 19.92 5.95
N GLU A 270 -10.32 19.24 7.10
CA GLU A 270 -9.39 19.45 8.22
C GLU A 270 -8.13 18.54 8.19
N LYS A 271 -8.03 17.60 7.23
CA LYS A 271 -7.01 16.55 7.18
C LYS A 271 -6.02 16.65 6.01
N HIS A 272 -5.91 17.82 5.36
CA HIS A 272 -4.95 18.09 4.28
C HIS A 272 -3.48 18.17 4.74
N HIS A 273 -2.93 17.07 5.25
CA HIS A 273 -1.49 16.83 5.40
C HIS A 273 -1.05 15.47 4.84
N ILE A 274 -1.79 14.95 3.85
CA ILE A 274 -1.39 13.77 3.05
C ILE A 274 -1.44 14.08 1.53
N VAL A 275 -1.08 15.30 1.13
CA VAL A 275 -0.71 15.59 -0.28
C VAL A 275 0.81 15.69 -0.37
#